data_AF-A0AAN6LTV8-F1
#
_entry.id   AF-A0AAN6LTV8-F1
#
_cell.length_a   1.000
_cell.length_b   1.000
_cell.length_c   1.000
_cell.angle_alpha   90.00
_cell.angle_beta   90.00
_cell.angle_gamma   90.00
#
_symmetry.space_group_name_H-M   'P 1'
#
loop_
_entity.id
_entity.type
_entity.pdbx_description
1 polymer ?
#
loop_
_entity_poly.entity_id
_entity_poly.type
_entity_poly.pdbx_seq_one_letter_code
_entity_poly.pdbx_strand_id
1 'polypeptide(L)'
;MMRVGCRDYAHRPVPTASQCSTGRRAHVDNGLAARCLFLRRLFATVVTTDDVHMADRAAKPSLSDGFSDLLQTPYSDAFAFSEEEQRALDLYDKLRELELEKSLIDAVNYTNRHEVSAPPDDDLQDQLITAERKALEAKAKFEIRNRISHNVLIMDPVLKAVHGGQQHTTEKRMLPLITENDTTNMLHGLLASELSSTTRALGAAEQANIHLIKGNRELSQTVLKLAEKVKAQSVDDLEDPLLRGQVEKVEKDLKESRKRAKIIKGILSAMIVGSGINWAADEELRDLVMDDEEDG
;
A
#
# COMPACT_ATOMS: atom_id res chain seq x y z
N MET A 1 -55.78 -2.93 -30.79
CA MET A 1 -56.84 -3.32 -29.82
C MET A 1 -56.40 -2.83 -28.45
N MET A 2 -57.26 -2.05 -27.76
CA MET A 2 -57.15 -1.51 -26.37
C MET A 2 -55.94 -0.57 -26.12
N ARG A 3 -56.03 0.76 -25.93
CA ARG A 3 -56.86 1.69 -25.11
C ARG A 3 -56.97 1.32 -23.62
N VAL A 4 -56.48 2.24 -22.78
CA VAL A 4 -57.01 2.89 -21.55
C VAL A 4 -55.81 3.13 -20.60
N GLY A 5 -55.57 4.27 -19.95
CA GLY A 5 -56.30 5.53 -19.82
C GLY A 5 -55.59 6.44 -18.78
N CYS A 6 -55.85 7.73 -18.92
CA CYS A 6 -55.36 8.89 -18.18
C CYS A 6 -55.48 8.83 -16.64
N ARG A 7 -54.63 9.61 -15.94
CA ARG A 7 -55.14 10.65 -15.02
C ARG A 7 -54.10 11.73 -14.65
N ASP A 8 -54.52 12.96 -14.89
CA ASP A 8 -53.98 14.25 -14.45
C ASP A 8 -54.10 14.45 -12.94
N TYR A 9 -53.35 15.41 -12.39
CA TYR A 9 -53.73 16.48 -11.43
C TYR A 9 -52.42 17.15 -10.94
N ALA A 10 -52.01 18.33 -11.46
CA ALA A 10 -52.47 19.69 -11.15
C ALA A 10 -51.63 20.42 -10.05
N HIS A 11 -50.94 21.46 -10.50
CA HIS A 11 -50.77 22.82 -9.92
C HIS A 11 -50.64 23.04 -8.39
N ARG A 12 -49.47 23.58 -8.01
CA ARG A 12 -49.15 24.86 -7.29
C ARG A 12 -50.18 25.37 -6.24
N PRO A 13 -49.75 25.96 -5.09
CA PRO A 13 -49.06 27.26 -5.14
C PRO A 13 -48.03 27.59 -4.03
N VAL A 14 -47.29 28.66 -4.32
CA VAL A 14 -46.45 29.50 -3.46
C VAL A 14 -47.34 30.39 -2.57
N PRO A 15 -46.91 30.74 -1.33
CA PRO A 15 -47.36 31.97 -0.70
C PRO A 15 -46.21 32.98 -0.51
N THR A 16 -46.49 34.20 -0.93
CA THR A 16 -45.77 35.44 -0.64
C THR A 16 -46.50 36.25 0.44
N ALA A 17 -45.71 37.07 1.15
CA ALA A 17 -46.01 38.46 1.56
C ALA A 17 -46.44 38.80 3.00
N SER A 18 -45.72 39.81 3.51
CA SER A 18 -46.14 40.95 4.35
C SER A 18 -46.33 40.70 5.86
N GLN A 19 -45.43 41.25 6.68
CA GLN A 19 -45.50 42.57 7.34
C GLN A 19 -46.47 42.61 8.53
N CYS A 20 -45.92 42.72 9.73
CA CYS A 20 -46.54 43.48 10.81
C CYS A 20 -45.45 44.18 11.62
N SER A 21 -45.52 45.51 11.61
CA SER A 21 -44.73 46.43 12.39
C SER A 21 -45.37 46.63 13.77
N THR A 22 -44.55 46.64 14.82
CA THR A 22 -44.78 47.48 16.01
C THR A 22 -43.45 47.67 16.72
N GLY A 23 -43.00 48.93 16.80
CA GLY A 23 -41.81 49.31 17.55
C GLY A 23 -42.15 49.69 19.00
N ARG A 24 -41.21 49.41 19.91
CA ARG A 24 -40.66 50.41 20.86
C ARG A 24 -39.53 49.80 21.69
N ARG A 25 -38.39 50.52 21.69
CA ARG A 25 -37.34 50.64 22.71
C ARG A 25 -37.16 49.48 23.71
N ALA A 26 -36.07 48.76 23.57
CA ALA A 26 -35.05 48.72 24.62
C ALA A 26 -33.69 48.48 23.98
N HIS A 27 -32.77 49.36 24.33
CA HIS A 27 -31.36 49.29 24.02
C HIS A 27 -30.73 48.23 24.96
N VAL A 28 -29.60 47.67 24.52
CA VAL A 28 -28.64 46.84 25.29
C VAL A 28 -28.88 45.32 25.17
N ASP A 29 -27.79 44.62 24.80
CA ASP A 29 -27.55 43.15 24.83
C ASP A 29 -28.04 42.24 23.69
N ASN A 30 -27.52 42.43 22.46
CA ASN A 30 -27.64 41.44 21.37
C ASN A 30 -26.31 40.81 20.91
N GLY A 31 -25.21 40.99 21.65
CA GLY A 31 -23.88 40.45 21.30
C GLY A 31 -23.60 39.01 21.78
N LEU A 32 -24.22 38.56 22.88
CA LEU A 32 -23.92 37.26 23.49
C LEU A 32 -24.83 36.12 23.01
N ALA A 33 -26.11 36.38 22.76
CA ALA A 33 -27.07 35.34 22.38
C ALA A 33 -26.76 34.72 21.01
N ALA A 34 -26.29 35.53 20.04
CA ALA A 34 -25.88 35.04 18.72
C ALA A 34 -24.57 34.23 18.76
N ARG A 35 -23.66 34.54 19.69
CA ARG A 35 -22.38 33.82 19.86
C ARG A 35 -22.58 32.48 20.58
N CYS A 36 -23.50 32.40 21.54
CA CYS A 36 -23.85 31.14 22.20
C CYS A 36 -24.55 30.16 21.25
N LEU A 37 -25.42 30.62 20.34
CA LEU A 37 -26.05 29.75 19.35
C LEU A 37 -25.08 29.28 18.25
N PHE A 38 -24.07 30.08 17.89
CA PHE A 38 -23.04 29.67 16.93
C PHE A 38 -22.08 28.63 17.52
N LEU A 39 -21.68 28.79 18.79
CA LEU A 39 -20.84 27.81 19.49
C LEU A 39 -21.57 26.49 19.80
N ARG A 40 -22.88 26.54 20.09
CA ARG A 40 -23.67 25.32 20.31
C ARG A 40 -23.96 24.55 19.01
N ARG A 41 -23.91 25.22 17.85
CA ARG A 41 -24.07 24.59 16.53
C ARG A 41 -22.75 24.07 15.95
N LEU A 42 -21.61 24.65 16.33
CA LEU A 42 -20.27 24.16 15.97
C LEU A 42 -19.81 22.96 16.80
N PHE A 43 -20.27 22.81 18.05
CA PHE A 43 -19.95 21.64 18.88
C PHE A 43 -20.90 20.45 18.68
N ALA A 44 -22.01 20.62 17.94
CA ALA A 44 -22.95 19.54 17.65
C ALA A 44 -22.56 18.66 16.44
N THR A 45 -21.47 18.98 15.72
CA THR A 45 -21.05 18.24 14.53
C THR A 45 -19.78 17.40 14.72
N VAL A 46 -19.28 17.24 15.94
CA VAL A 46 -18.09 16.40 16.23
C VAL A 46 -18.45 15.22 17.14
N VAL A 47 -19.72 14.80 17.15
CA VAL A 47 -20.12 13.45 17.55
C VAL A 47 -21.17 12.98 16.55
N THR A 48 -20.78 12.85 15.29
CA THR A 48 -21.33 11.75 14.51
C THR A 48 -20.54 10.53 14.92
N THR A 49 -21.09 9.76 15.85
CA THR A 49 -21.04 8.31 15.77
C THR A 49 -21.73 7.89 14.48
N ASP A 50 -21.18 8.30 13.33
CA ASP A 50 -21.22 7.42 12.19
C ASP A 50 -20.20 6.37 12.58
N ASP A 51 -20.74 5.28 13.12
CA ASP A 51 -20.14 3.97 12.96
C ASP A 51 -19.49 4.00 11.58
N VAL A 52 -18.15 4.04 11.55
CA VAL A 52 -17.44 3.57 10.38
C VAL A 52 -17.80 2.10 10.35
N HIS A 53 -18.97 1.84 9.77
CA HIS A 53 -19.28 0.61 9.11
C HIS A 53 -18.14 0.52 8.10
N MET A 54 -17.05 -0.13 8.53
CA MET A 54 -16.25 -1.00 7.69
C MET A 54 -17.25 -2.05 7.19
N ALA A 55 -18.19 -1.63 6.36
CA ALA A 55 -18.87 -2.48 5.44
C ALA A 55 -17.73 -2.90 4.52
N ASP A 56 -17.08 -3.98 4.98
CA ASP A 56 -16.37 -4.93 4.16
C ASP A 56 -17.26 -5.10 2.94
N ARG A 57 -16.89 -4.38 1.87
CA ARG A 57 -17.74 -4.19 0.70
C ARG A 57 -17.70 -5.53 0.02
N ALA A 58 -18.63 -6.38 0.45
CA ALA A 58 -18.98 -7.69 -0.05
C ALA A 58 -17.84 -8.33 -0.81
N ALA A 59 -17.11 -9.22 -0.13
CA ALA A 59 -16.26 -10.24 -0.72
C ALA A 59 -16.67 -10.48 -2.18
N LYS A 60 -15.89 -9.93 -3.12
CA LYS A 60 -15.98 -10.36 -4.50
C LYS A 60 -15.76 -11.87 -4.45
N PRO A 61 -16.65 -12.66 -5.08
CA PRO A 61 -16.70 -14.09 -4.87
C PRO A 61 -15.31 -14.67 -5.13
N SER A 62 -14.84 -15.41 -4.13
CA SER A 62 -13.72 -16.34 -4.11
C SER A 62 -13.21 -16.72 -5.51
N LEU A 63 -12.28 -15.94 -6.04
CA LEU A 63 -11.38 -16.37 -7.11
C LEU A 63 -10.53 -17.58 -6.68
N SER A 64 -10.38 -17.78 -5.37
CA SER A 64 -9.60 -18.86 -4.75
C SER A 64 -10.05 -20.28 -5.13
N ASP A 65 -11.35 -20.53 -5.29
CA ASP A 65 -11.87 -21.89 -5.57
C ASP A 65 -11.98 -22.19 -7.07
N GLY A 66 -11.92 -21.17 -7.93
CA GLY A 66 -12.07 -21.32 -9.38
C GLY A 66 -10.80 -21.74 -10.11
N PHE A 67 -9.63 -21.59 -9.48
CA PHE A 67 -8.34 -21.87 -10.12
C PHE A 67 -7.76 -23.24 -9.80
N SER A 68 -8.27 -23.93 -8.78
CA SER A 68 -7.76 -25.25 -8.38
C SER A 68 -7.93 -26.32 -9.46
N ASP A 69 -8.96 -26.19 -10.31
CA ASP A 69 -9.20 -27.08 -11.45
C ASP A 69 -8.21 -26.81 -12.62
N LEU A 70 -7.74 -25.56 -12.75
CA LEU A 70 -6.77 -25.14 -13.76
C LEU A 70 -5.31 -25.44 -13.37
N LEU A 71 -5.07 -25.78 -12.10
CA LEU A 71 -3.76 -26.20 -11.58
C LEU A 71 -3.58 -27.72 -11.57
N GLN A 72 -4.62 -28.48 -11.91
CA GLN A 72 -4.48 -29.92 -12.12
C GLN A 72 -3.85 -30.13 -13.49
N THR A 73 -2.70 -30.82 -13.52
CA THR A 73 -1.96 -31.19 -14.73
C THR A 73 -2.35 -32.63 -15.13
N PRO A 74 -3.50 -32.88 -15.81
CA PRO A 74 -3.89 -34.23 -16.22
C PRO A 74 -2.91 -34.85 -17.24
N TYR A 75 -1.94 -34.07 -17.73
CA TYR A 75 -0.97 -34.45 -18.76
C TYR A 75 0.39 -34.87 -18.17
N SER A 76 0.42 -35.52 -17.00
CA SER A 76 1.65 -36.02 -16.38
C SER A 76 2.48 -36.94 -17.32
N ASP A 77 1.82 -37.63 -18.25
CA ASP A 77 2.47 -38.48 -19.27
C ASP A 77 3.32 -37.70 -20.29
N ALA A 78 3.10 -36.37 -20.44
CA ALA A 78 3.96 -35.52 -21.26
C ALA A 78 5.34 -35.28 -20.62
N PHE A 79 5.52 -35.63 -19.35
CA PHE A 79 6.76 -35.51 -18.58
C PHE A 79 7.55 -36.82 -18.46
N ALA A 80 7.05 -37.92 -19.02
CA ALA A 80 7.77 -39.18 -19.03
C ALA A 80 8.86 -39.15 -20.11
N PHE A 81 10.01 -38.55 -19.77
CA PHE A 81 11.22 -38.63 -20.58
C PHE A 81 11.74 -40.06 -20.58
N SER A 82 12.20 -40.51 -21.74
CA SER A 82 13.03 -41.71 -21.82
C SER A 82 14.36 -41.50 -21.08
N GLU A 83 15.00 -42.59 -20.64
CA GLU A 83 16.31 -42.50 -19.97
C GLU A 83 17.38 -41.81 -20.84
N GLU A 84 17.26 -41.92 -22.16
CA GLU A 84 18.15 -41.25 -23.12
C GLU A 84 17.92 -39.74 -23.16
N GLU A 85 16.66 -39.31 -23.18
CA GLU A 85 16.29 -37.88 -23.14
C GLU A 85 16.70 -37.25 -21.81
N GLN A 86 16.49 -37.95 -20.69
CA GLN A 86 16.90 -37.47 -19.37
C GLN A 86 18.42 -37.32 -19.28
N ARG A 87 19.18 -38.30 -19.79
CA ARG A 87 20.65 -38.21 -19.86
C ARG A 87 21.11 -37.05 -20.75
N ALA A 88 20.42 -36.80 -21.87
CA ALA A 88 20.75 -35.69 -22.75
C ALA A 88 20.54 -34.34 -22.06
N LEU A 89 19.49 -34.19 -21.25
CA LEU A 89 19.25 -33.00 -20.44
C LEU A 89 20.33 -32.81 -19.37
N ASP A 90 20.70 -33.87 -18.64
CA ASP A 90 21.79 -33.81 -17.65
C ASP A 90 23.13 -33.38 -18.26
N LEU A 91 23.43 -33.88 -19.47
CA LEU A 91 24.63 -33.50 -20.21
C LEU A 91 24.56 -32.04 -20.70
N TYR A 92 23.38 -31.57 -21.09
CA TYR A 92 23.17 -30.18 -21.46
C TYR A 92 23.42 -29.24 -20.27
N ASP A 93 22.89 -29.55 -19.09
CA ASP A 93 23.07 -28.74 -17.88
C ASP A 93 24.55 -28.69 -17.48
N LYS A 94 25.25 -29.83 -17.49
CA LYS A 94 26.69 -29.90 -17.26
C LYS A 94 27.49 -29.09 -18.28
N LEU A 95 27.11 -29.14 -19.56
CA LEU A 95 27.77 -28.35 -20.60
C LEU A 95 27.61 -26.85 -20.35
N ARG A 96 26.43 -26.42 -19.89
CA ARG A 96 26.16 -25.01 -19.55
C ARG A 96 26.96 -24.52 -18.37
N GLU A 97 27.11 -25.35 -17.34
CA GLU A 97 27.96 -25.06 -16.19
C GLU A 97 29.43 -24.88 -16.63
N LEU A 98 29.96 -25.82 -17.44
CA LEU A 98 31.33 -25.74 -17.95
C LEU A 98 31.56 -24.53 -18.87
N GLU A 99 30.57 -24.13 -19.66
CA GLU A 99 30.68 -22.93 -20.51
C GLU A 99 30.75 -21.65 -19.67
N LEU A 100 30.01 -21.59 -18.56
CA LEU A 100 30.10 -20.49 -17.60
C LEU A 100 31.48 -20.45 -16.94
N GLU A 101 31.94 -21.58 -16.39
CA GLU A 101 33.26 -21.69 -15.74
C GLU A 101 34.38 -21.24 -16.68
N LYS A 102 34.35 -21.70 -17.93
CA LYS A 102 35.31 -21.27 -18.95
C LYS A 102 35.26 -19.77 -19.18
N SER A 103 34.07 -19.17 -19.30
CA SER A 103 33.93 -17.73 -19.52
C SER A 103 34.49 -16.89 -18.37
N LEU A 104 34.38 -17.38 -17.13
CA LEU A 104 34.93 -16.73 -15.94
C LEU A 104 36.44 -16.87 -15.90
N ILE A 105 36.98 -18.07 -16.16
CA ILE A 105 38.42 -18.33 -16.25
C ILE A 105 39.06 -17.45 -17.34
N ASP A 106 38.42 -17.31 -18.51
CA ASP A 106 38.90 -16.46 -19.60
C ASP A 106 38.92 -14.97 -19.19
N ALA A 107 37.91 -14.50 -18.44
CA ALA A 107 37.87 -13.14 -17.91
C ALA A 107 39.00 -12.88 -16.89
N VAL A 108 39.25 -13.82 -15.99
CA VAL A 108 40.33 -13.75 -14.98
C VAL A 108 41.72 -13.86 -15.64
N ASN A 109 41.87 -14.70 -16.66
CA ASN A 109 43.14 -14.81 -17.39
C ASN A 109 43.46 -13.55 -18.20
N TYR A 110 42.43 -12.87 -18.72
CA TYR A 110 42.59 -11.59 -19.41
C TYR A 110 43.06 -10.47 -18.46
N THR A 111 42.59 -10.46 -17.21
CA THR A 111 43.08 -9.50 -16.20
C THR A 111 44.52 -9.83 -15.78
N ASN A 112 44.83 -11.10 -15.52
CA ASN A 112 46.17 -11.55 -15.10
C ASN A 112 47.27 -11.32 -16.15
N ARG A 113 46.96 -11.45 -17.45
CA ARG A 113 47.94 -11.15 -18.53
C ARG A 113 48.33 -9.67 -18.60
N HIS A 114 47.52 -8.78 -18.03
CA HIS A 114 47.79 -7.35 -18.02
C HIS A 114 48.65 -6.89 -16.82
N GLU A 115 48.94 -7.79 -15.87
CA GLU A 115 49.60 -7.54 -14.57
C GLU A 115 51.11 -7.87 -14.53
N VAL A 116 51.83 -7.93 -15.67
CA VAL A 116 53.28 -8.25 -15.68
C VAL A 116 54.16 -7.09 -15.14
N SER A 117 53.63 -6.18 -14.34
CA SER A 117 54.40 -5.20 -13.57
C SER A 117 53.72 -4.95 -12.24
N ALA A 118 54.36 -5.43 -11.16
CA ALA A 118 53.89 -5.32 -9.78
C ALA A 118 53.62 -3.86 -9.41
N PRO A 119 52.36 -3.48 -9.18
CA PRO A 119 52.00 -2.10 -8.86
C PRO A 119 51.83 -1.89 -7.33
N PRO A 120 51.95 -0.65 -6.84
CA PRO A 120 51.76 -0.28 -5.43
C PRO A 120 50.35 -0.61 -4.90
N ASP A 121 50.19 -0.75 -3.57
CA ASP A 121 48.95 -1.20 -2.91
C ASP A 121 47.67 -0.40 -3.28
N ASP A 122 47.77 0.90 -3.63
CA ASP A 122 46.62 1.69 -4.10
C ASP A 122 46.11 1.23 -5.49
N ASP A 123 47.01 0.76 -6.36
CA ASP A 123 46.66 0.23 -7.68
C ASP A 123 46.00 -1.15 -7.59
N LEU A 124 46.23 -1.90 -6.50
CA LEU A 124 45.60 -3.21 -6.27
C LEU A 124 44.09 -3.09 -6.04
N GLN A 125 43.66 -2.06 -5.31
CA GLN A 125 42.24 -1.81 -5.07
C GLN A 125 41.52 -1.43 -6.38
N ASP A 126 42.13 -0.56 -7.19
CA ASP A 126 41.59 -0.16 -8.50
C ASP A 126 41.59 -1.33 -9.50
N GLN A 127 42.59 -2.21 -9.43
CA GLN A 127 42.64 -3.44 -10.23
C GLN A 127 41.59 -4.46 -9.79
N LEU A 128 41.35 -4.60 -8.48
CA LEU A 128 40.30 -5.47 -7.94
C LEU A 128 38.92 -4.99 -8.39
N ILE A 129 38.63 -3.69 -8.30
CA ILE A 129 37.39 -3.10 -8.78
C ILE A 129 37.24 -3.33 -10.29
N THR A 130 38.34 -3.21 -11.06
CA THR A 130 38.33 -3.45 -12.50
C THR A 130 38.12 -4.93 -12.85
N ALA A 131 38.71 -5.84 -12.09
CA ALA A 131 38.57 -7.28 -12.27
C ALA A 131 37.15 -7.75 -11.91
N GLU A 132 36.60 -7.28 -10.79
CA GLU A 132 35.21 -7.52 -10.39
C GLU A 132 34.24 -7.05 -11.47
N ARG A 133 34.42 -5.82 -11.96
CA ARG A 133 33.60 -5.27 -13.04
C ARG A 133 33.67 -6.12 -14.32
N LYS A 134 34.86 -6.57 -14.71
CA LYS A 134 35.05 -7.45 -15.89
C LYS A 134 34.42 -8.84 -15.69
N ALA A 135 34.51 -9.41 -14.49
CA ALA A 135 33.85 -10.66 -14.17
C ALA A 135 32.32 -10.54 -14.21
N LEU A 136 31.77 -9.46 -13.66
CA LEU A 136 30.34 -9.14 -13.75
C LEU A 136 29.89 -8.90 -15.20
N GLU A 137 30.70 -8.22 -16.01
CA GLU A 137 30.43 -8.01 -17.44
C GLU A 137 30.42 -9.34 -18.20
N ALA A 138 31.41 -10.22 -17.95
CA ALA A 138 31.47 -11.55 -18.56
C ALA A 138 30.25 -12.40 -18.18
N LYS A 139 29.84 -12.37 -16.90
CA LYS A 139 28.63 -13.05 -16.42
C LYS A 139 27.38 -12.52 -17.09
N ALA A 140 27.18 -11.20 -17.12
CA ALA A 140 26.02 -10.58 -17.77
C ALA A 140 25.96 -10.93 -19.26
N LYS A 141 27.11 -10.92 -19.96
CA LYS A 141 27.22 -11.30 -21.38
C LYS A 141 26.86 -12.77 -21.59
N PHE A 142 27.36 -13.67 -20.74
CA PHE A 142 27.01 -15.09 -20.79
C PHE A 142 25.51 -15.29 -20.57
N GLU A 143 24.93 -14.64 -19.56
CA GLU A 143 23.51 -14.72 -19.25
C GLU A 143 22.63 -14.24 -20.41
N ILE A 144 22.95 -13.11 -21.03
CA ILE A 144 22.22 -12.59 -22.20
C ILE A 144 22.33 -13.57 -23.37
N ARG A 145 23.53 -14.07 -23.68
CA ARG A 145 23.74 -15.03 -24.77
C ARG A 145 22.98 -16.34 -24.52
N ASN A 146 23.00 -16.82 -23.28
CA ASN A 146 22.29 -18.02 -22.87
C ASN A 146 20.77 -17.82 -22.98
N ARG A 147 20.26 -16.66 -22.54
CA ARG A 147 18.84 -16.32 -22.68
C ARG A 147 18.41 -16.27 -24.15
N ILE A 148 19.21 -15.66 -25.03
CA ILE A 148 18.92 -15.63 -26.47
C ILE A 148 18.93 -17.05 -27.05
N SER A 149 19.95 -17.85 -26.74
CA SER A 149 20.08 -19.21 -27.24
C SER A 149 18.93 -20.09 -26.76
N HIS A 150 18.58 -20.00 -25.47
CA HIS A 150 17.45 -20.69 -24.88
C HIS A 150 16.14 -20.29 -25.55
N ASN A 151 15.89 -18.98 -25.72
CA ASN A 151 14.68 -18.48 -26.40
C ASN A 151 14.55 -19.01 -27.83
N VAL A 152 15.66 -19.07 -28.58
CA VAL A 152 15.65 -19.65 -29.93
C VAL A 152 15.37 -21.16 -29.89
N LEU A 153 15.98 -21.88 -28.95
CA LEU A 153 15.79 -23.32 -28.78
C LEU A 153 14.37 -23.71 -28.34
N ILE A 154 13.69 -22.88 -27.54
CA ILE A 154 12.30 -23.15 -27.13
C ILE A 154 11.28 -22.70 -28.20
N MET A 155 11.59 -21.67 -28.99
CA MET A 155 10.63 -21.10 -29.95
C MET A 155 10.33 -22.07 -31.10
N ASP A 156 11.33 -22.76 -31.64
CA ASP A 156 11.12 -23.69 -32.77
C ASP A 156 10.21 -24.89 -32.40
N PRO A 157 10.44 -25.60 -31.27
CA PRO A 157 9.51 -26.62 -30.78
C PRO A 157 8.11 -26.09 -30.48
N VAL A 158 7.97 -24.90 -29.90
CA VAL A 158 6.65 -24.30 -29.61
C VAL A 158 5.90 -23.98 -30.90
N LEU A 159 6.55 -23.37 -31.88
CA LEU A 159 5.93 -23.08 -33.18
C LEU A 159 5.51 -24.37 -33.90
N LYS A 160 6.33 -25.42 -33.81
CA LYS A 160 6.00 -26.75 -34.36
C LYS A 160 4.91 -27.47 -33.57
N ALA A 161 4.83 -27.30 -32.25
CA ALA A 161 3.76 -27.87 -31.43
C ALA A 161 2.40 -27.28 -31.82
N VAL A 162 2.35 -25.96 -32.10
CA VAL A 162 1.11 -25.24 -32.45
C VAL A 162 0.75 -25.38 -33.93
N HIS A 163 1.74 -25.34 -34.83
CA HIS A 163 1.51 -25.28 -36.29
C HIS A 163 1.98 -26.51 -37.07
N GLY A 164 2.63 -27.47 -36.43
CA GLY A 164 3.15 -28.67 -37.07
C GLY A 164 2.05 -29.57 -37.63
N GLY A 165 2.25 -30.04 -38.86
CA GLY A 165 1.42 -31.07 -39.48
C GLY A 165 1.43 -32.40 -38.69
N GLN A 166 0.74 -33.43 -39.19
CA GLN A 166 0.61 -34.74 -38.51
C GLN A 166 1.94 -35.51 -38.27
N GLN A 167 3.07 -35.03 -38.80
CA GLN A 167 4.36 -35.72 -38.81
C GLN A 167 5.19 -35.56 -37.52
N HIS A 168 4.89 -34.58 -36.66
CA HIS A 168 5.68 -34.26 -35.47
C HIS A 168 4.97 -34.73 -34.20
N THR A 169 5.16 -36.00 -33.83
CA THR A 169 4.47 -36.59 -32.66
C THR A 169 5.02 -36.07 -31.33
N THR A 170 6.33 -35.81 -31.23
CA THR A 170 6.99 -35.42 -29.98
C THR A 170 6.65 -33.98 -29.60
N GLU A 171 6.76 -33.03 -30.53
CA GLU A 171 6.42 -31.62 -30.30
C GLU A 171 4.92 -31.45 -30.02
N LYS A 172 4.05 -32.27 -30.63
CA LYS A 172 2.60 -32.25 -30.32
C LYS A 172 2.26 -32.71 -28.90
N ARG A 173 3.09 -33.54 -28.26
CA ARG A 173 2.90 -33.92 -26.85
C ARG A 173 3.06 -32.73 -25.92
N MET A 174 3.74 -31.66 -26.35
CA MET A 174 3.91 -30.44 -25.56
C MET A 174 2.71 -29.48 -25.62
N LEU A 175 1.79 -29.65 -26.57
CA LEU A 175 0.68 -28.71 -26.77
C LEU A 175 -0.18 -28.50 -25.51
N PRO A 176 -0.56 -29.54 -24.74
CA PRO A 176 -1.32 -29.35 -23.50
C PRO A 176 -0.56 -28.51 -22.46
N LEU A 177 0.77 -28.66 -22.40
CA LEU A 177 1.63 -27.89 -21.49
C LEU A 177 1.71 -26.41 -21.89
N ILE A 178 1.77 -26.14 -23.19
CA ILE A 178 1.74 -24.77 -23.71
C ILE A 178 0.41 -24.12 -23.35
N THR A 179 -0.71 -24.82 -23.54
CA THR A 179 -2.03 -24.28 -23.20
C THR A 179 -2.18 -24.03 -21.70
N GLU A 180 -1.65 -24.91 -20.85
CA GLU A 180 -1.67 -24.72 -19.41
C GLU A 180 -0.78 -23.54 -18.99
N ASN A 181 0.44 -23.45 -19.55
CA ASN A 181 1.32 -22.32 -19.30
C ASN A 181 0.69 -20.99 -19.73
N ASP A 182 -0.01 -20.96 -20.86
CA ASP A 182 -0.72 -19.76 -21.33
C ASP A 182 -1.86 -19.38 -20.37
N THR A 183 -2.63 -20.36 -19.88
CA THR A 183 -3.69 -20.09 -18.90
C THR A 183 -3.11 -19.58 -17.58
N THR A 184 -2.07 -20.21 -17.04
CA THR A 184 -1.43 -19.76 -15.79
C THR A 184 -0.77 -18.40 -15.93
N ASN A 185 -0.11 -18.10 -17.06
CA ASN A 185 0.43 -16.77 -17.35
C ASN A 185 -0.66 -15.71 -17.47
N MET A 186 -1.79 -16.02 -18.10
CA MET A 186 -2.94 -15.11 -18.17
C MET A 186 -3.50 -14.82 -16.78
N LEU A 187 -3.65 -15.84 -15.92
CA LEU A 187 -4.10 -15.68 -14.54
C LEU A 187 -3.11 -14.87 -13.70
N HIS A 188 -1.82 -15.17 -13.83
CA HIS A 188 -0.77 -14.41 -13.18
C HIS A 188 -0.79 -12.94 -13.61
N GLY A 189 -0.98 -12.66 -14.91
CA GLY A 189 -1.15 -11.30 -15.41
C GLY A 189 -2.35 -10.57 -14.81
N LEU A 190 -3.49 -11.27 -14.69
CA LEU A 190 -4.68 -10.74 -14.02
C LEU A 190 -4.41 -10.42 -12.54
N LEU A 191 -3.86 -11.37 -11.79
CA LEU A 191 -3.56 -11.20 -10.37
C LEU A 191 -2.51 -10.09 -10.13
N ALA A 192 -1.47 -10.02 -10.97
CA ALA A 192 -0.47 -8.96 -10.90
C ALA A 192 -1.08 -7.58 -11.19
N SER A 193 -2.03 -7.50 -12.13
CA SER A 193 -2.74 -6.26 -12.43
C SER A 193 -3.66 -5.83 -11.28
N GLU A 194 -4.36 -6.79 -10.65
CA GLU A 194 -5.20 -6.54 -9.49
C GLU A 194 -4.37 -6.09 -8.29
N LEU A 195 -3.27 -6.78 -8.01
CA LEU A 195 -2.31 -6.40 -6.97
C LEU A 195 -1.74 -5.00 -7.23
N SER A 196 -1.34 -4.69 -8.45
CA SER A 196 -0.85 -3.35 -8.79
C SER A 196 -1.93 -2.27 -8.55
N SER A 197 -3.18 -2.58 -8.87
CA SER A 197 -4.31 -1.68 -8.62
C SER A 197 -4.59 -1.49 -7.13
N THR A 198 -4.61 -2.56 -6.33
CA THR A 198 -4.86 -2.48 -4.89
C THR A 198 -3.73 -1.76 -4.17
N THR A 199 -2.47 -2.01 -4.53
CA THR A 199 -1.31 -1.27 -4.01
C THR A 199 -1.39 0.22 -4.33
N ARG A 200 -1.81 0.59 -5.54
CA ARG A 200 -2.02 2.01 -5.89
C ARG A 200 -3.16 2.65 -5.09
N ALA A 201 -4.26 1.93 -4.90
CA ALA A 201 -5.39 2.42 -4.11
C ALA A 201 -5.02 2.59 -2.64
N LEU A 202 -4.24 1.64 -2.09
CA LEU A 202 -3.70 1.72 -0.73
C LEU A 202 -2.78 2.94 -0.58
N GLY A 203 -1.81 3.13 -1.49
CA GLY A 203 -0.92 4.29 -1.44
C GLY A 203 -1.66 5.63 -1.54
N ALA A 204 -2.73 5.71 -2.34
CA ALA A 204 -3.57 6.89 -2.41
C ALA A 204 -4.34 7.14 -1.10
N ALA A 205 -4.86 6.08 -0.47
CA ALA A 205 -5.54 6.15 0.82
C ALA A 205 -4.58 6.55 1.95
N GLU A 206 -3.36 6.01 1.97
CA GLU A 206 -2.31 6.39 2.92
C GLU A 206 -1.92 7.86 2.77
N GLN A 207 -1.74 8.34 1.54
CA GLN A 207 -1.44 9.75 1.28
C GLN A 207 -2.56 10.66 1.76
N ALA A 208 -3.82 10.30 1.50
CA ALA A 208 -4.98 11.03 2.00
C ALA A 208 -5.02 11.02 3.53
N ASN A 209 -4.73 9.89 4.18
CA ASN A 209 -4.70 9.78 5.63
C ASN A 209 -3.59 10.67 6.24
N ILE A 210 -2.39 10.67 5.67
CA ILE A 210 -1.29 11.56 6.08
C ILE A 210 -1.72 13.03 5.98
N HIS A 211 -2.43 13.40 4.90
CA HIS A 211 -2.94 14.76 4.74
C HIS A 211 -3.98 15.13 5.80
N LEU A 212 -4.93 14.23 6.09
CA LEU A 212 -5.94 14.42 7.13
C LEU A 212 -5.32 14.50 8.54
N ILE A 213 -4.32 13.68 8.83
CA ILE A 213 -3.58 13.72 10.11
C ILE A 213 -2.87 15.08 10.28
N LYS A 214 -2.24 15.59 9.22
CA LYS A 214 -1.62 16.94 9.24
C LYS A 214 -2.66 18.04 9.52
N GLY A 215 -3.79 18.01 8.83
CA GLY A 215 -4.89 18.97 9.06
C GLY A 215 -5.46 18.87 10.48
N ASN A 216 -5.66 17.65 10.99
CA ASN A 216 -6.11 17.41 12.37
C ASN A 216 -5.11 17.94 13.40
N ARG A 217 -3.80 17.80 13.14
CA ARG A 217 -2.74 18.37 13.99
C ARG A 217 -2.79 19.90 14.01
N GLU A 218 -2.91 20.54 12.84
CA GLU A 218 -3.03 22.00 12.73
C GLU A 218 -4.28 22.52 13.45
N LEU A 219 -5.43 21.90 13.22
CA LEU A 219 -6.68 22.25 13.90
C LEU A 219 -6.54 22.09 15.42
N SER A 220 -5.96 20.99 15.88
CA SER A 220 -5.71 20.75 17.31
C SER A 220 -4.82 21.84 17.92
N GLN A 221 -3.77 22.28 17.21
CA GLN A 221 -2.94 23.40 17.65
C GLN A 221 -3.72 24.72 17.72
N THR A 222 -4.61 24.99 16.77
CA THR A 222 -5.45 26.22 16.82
C THR A 222 -6.42 26.19 17.99
N VAL A 223 -7.04 25.03 18.26
CA VAL A 223 -7.95 24.85 19.40
C VAL A 223 -7.20 25.03 20.71
N LEU A 224 -5.98 24.47 20.85
CA LEU A 224 -5.14 24.70 22.03
C LEU A 224 -4.79 26.17 22.22
N LYS A 225 -4.35 26.87 21.17
CA LYS A 225 -4.07 28.32 21.23
C LYS A 225 -5.30 29.14 21.60
N LEU A 226 -6.48 28.76 21.10
CA LEU A 226 -7.75 29.41 21.46
C LEU A 226 -8.13 29.12 22.91
N ALA A 227 -7.97 27.89 23.37
CA ALA A 227 -8.21 27.50 24.76
C ALA A 227 -7.26 28.23 25.73
N GLU A 228 -5.99 28.40 25.37
CA GLU A 228 -5.02 29.19 26.14
C GLU A 228 -5.42 30.66 26.22
N LYS A 229 -5.85 31.26 25.10
CA LYS A 229 -6.35 32.64 25.08
C LYS A 229 -7.60 32.81 25.93
N VAL A 230 -8.52 31.84 25.89
CA VAL A 230 -9.72 31.83 26.74
C VAL A 230 -9.33 31.69 28.20
N LYS A 231 -8.46 30.74 28.56
CA LYS A 231 -7.96 30.57 29.93
C LYS A 231 -7.25 31.83 30.45
N ALA A 232 -6.44 32.48 29.62
CA ALA A 232 -5.79 33.74 29.96
C ALA A 232 -6.79 34.90 30.14
N GLN A 233 -7.98 34.81 29.55
CA GLN A 233 -9.07 35.77 29.71
C GLN A 233 -10.09 35.39 30.83
N SER A 234 -10.03 34.19 31.42
CA SER A 234 -11.21 33.62 32.09
C SER A 234 -10.97 32.95 33.45
N VAL A 235 -9.92 33.29 34.21
CA VAL A 235 -9.77 32.75 35.58
C VAL A 235 -10.01 33.83 36.65
N ASP A 236 -9.57 35.06 36.41
CA ASP A 236 -9.70 36.15 37.39
C ASP A 236 -10.88 37.13 37.13
N ASP A 237 -11.51 37.09 35.94
CA ASP A 237 -12.56 38.04 35.50
C ASP A 237 -13.99 37.45 35.45
N LEU A 238 -14.20 36.20 35.90
CA LEU A 238 -15.52 35.53 35.83
C LEU A 238 -16.29 35.63 37.16
N GLU A 239 -17.17 36.62 37.27
CA GLU A 239 -18.12 36.80 38.39
C GLU A 239 -19.33 35.84 38.34
N ASP A 240 -19.58 35.18 37.20
CA ASP A 240 -20.81 34.41 36.96
C ASP A 240 -20.69 32.92 37.40
N PRO A 241 -21.48 32.43 38.38
CA PRO A 241 -21.36 31.07 38.95
C PRO A 241 -21.72 29.95 37.97
N LEU A 242 -22.56 30.23 36.98
CA LEU A 242 -22.97 29.25 35.95
C LEU A 242 -21.85 28.95 34.95
N LEU A 243 -20.95 29.90 34.71
CA LEU A 243 -19.77 29.73 33.86
C LEU A 243 -18.68 28.90 34.57
N ARG A 244 -18.53 29.05 35.89
CA ARG A 244 -17.62 28.21 36.69
C ARG A 244 -17.97 26.72 36.61
N GLY A 245 -19.26 26.38 36.71
CA GLY A 245 -19.72 24.99 36.58
C GLY A 245 -19.45 24.39 35.19
N GLN A 246 -19.45 25.20 34.14
CA GLN A 246 -19.12 24.75 32.78
C GLN A 246 -17.61 24.55 32.60
N VAL A 247 -16.77 25.42 33.17
CA VAL A 247 -15.31 25.26 33.17
C VAL A 247 -14.90 24.00 33.92
N GLU A 248 -15.45 23.76 35.11
CA GLU A 248 -15.15 22.55 35.89
C GLU A 248 -15.54 21.26 35.15
N LYS A 249 -16.66 21.30 34.40
CA LYS A 249 -17.07 20.18 33.55
C LYS A 249 -16.07 19.92 32.42
N VAL A 250 -15.64 20.96 31.71
CA VAL A 250 -14.64 20.84 30.64
C VAL A 250 -13.29 20.35 31.19
N GLU A 251 -12.89 20.77 32.39
CA GLU A 251 -11.68 20.25 33.04
C GLU A 251 -11.77 18.76 33.40
N LYS A 252 -12.95 18.29 33.83
CA LYS A 252 -13.19 16.85 34.06
C LYS A 252 -13.11 16.07 32.74
N ASP A 253 -13.74 16.56 31.69
CA ASP A 253 -13.70 15.94 30.36
C ASP A 253 -12.26 15.89 29.80
N LEU A 254 -11.45 16.93 30.03
CA LEU A 254 -10.03 16.94 29.66
C LEU A 254 -9.21 15.91 30.43
N LYS A 255 -9.46 15.75 31.73
CA LYS A 255 -8.80 14.71 32.55
C LYS A 255 -9.15 13.31 32.05
N GLU A 256 -10.41 13.08 31.67
CA GLU A 256 -10.83 11.80 31.07
C GLU A 256 -10.19 11.56 29.71
N SER A 257 -10.13 12.58 28.85
CA SER A 257 -9.46 12.51 27.54
C SER A 257 -7.96 12.19 27.68
N ARG A 258 -7.25 12.83 28.61
CA ARG A 258 -5.84 12.54 28.90
C ARG A 258 -5.61 11.10 29.35
N LYS A 259 -6.49 10.57 30.21
CA LYS A 259 -6.43 9.16 30.63
C LYS A 259 -6.59 8.21 29.45
N ARG A 260 -7.53 8.49 28.55
CA ARG A 260 -7.73 7.69 27.32
C ARG A 260 -6.52 7.77 26.40
N ALA A 261 -5.92 8.94 26.24
CA ALA A 261 -4.71 9.12 25.45
C ALA A 261 -3.51 8.34 26.02
N LYS A 262 -3.32 8.33 27.34
CA LYS A 262 -2.29 7.49 27.99
C LYS A 262 -2.50 6.00 27.70
N ILE A 263 -3.74 5.50 27.76
CA ILE A 263 -4.06 4.10 27.44
C ILE A 263 -3.73 3.77 25.98
N ILE A 264 -4.11 4.64 25.04
CA ILE A 264 -3.82 4.41 23.61
C ILE A 264 -2.31 4.45 23.34
N LYS A 265 -1.56 5.37 23.99
CA LYS A 265 -0.09 5.40 23.91
C LYS A 265 0.53 4.07 24.34
N GLY A 266 0.09 3.53 25.48
CA GLY A 266 0.58 2.24 25.99
C GLY A 266 0.24 1.04 25.10
N ILE A 267 -0.94 1.04 24.46
CA ILE A 267 -1.29 -0.02 23.49
C ILE A 267 -0.41 0.07 22.24
N LEU A 268 -0.17 1.29 21.74
CA LEU A 268 0.65 1.52 20.55
C LEU A 268 2.11 1.14 20.78
N SER A 269 2.69 1.50 21.93
CA SER A 269 4.06 1.12 22.28
C SER A 269 4.20 -0.40 22.40
N ALA A 270 3.24 -1.07 23.04
CA ALA A 270 3.21 -2.53 23.11
C ALA A 270 3.11 -3.19 21.71
N MET A 271 2.32 -2.61 20.80
CA MET A 271 2.20 -3.08 19.42
C MET A 271 3.50 -2.91 18.64
N ILE A 272 4.17 -1.76 18.75
CA ILE A 272 5.45 -1.47 18.08
C ILE A 272 6.53 -2.45 18.55
N VAL A 273 6.66 -2.65 19.87
CA VAL A 273 7.61 -3.61 20.45
C VAL A 273 7.28 -5.05 20.03
N GLY A 274 5.99 -5.41 20.00
CA GLY A 274 5.53 -6.74 19.60
C GLY A 274 5.66 -7.05 18.10
N SER A 275 5.71 -6.02 17.25
CA SER A 275 5.80 -6.17 15.78
C SER A 275 7.20 -6.56 15.28
N GLY A 276 8.24 -6.53 16.13
CA GLY A 276 9.61 -6.83 15.72
C GLY A 276 10.27 -5.77 14.84
N ILE A 277 9.67 -4.56 14.75
CA ILE A 277 10.29 -3.40 14.09
C ILE A 277 11.47 -2.94 14.94
N ASN A 278 12.59 -2.56 14.30
CA ASN A 278 13.77 -2.04 15.01
C ASN A 278 13.55 -0.59 15.47
N TRP A 279 12.66 -0.42 16.44
CA TRP A 279 12.28 0.87 17.01
C TRP A 279 13.41 1.56 17.78
N ALA A 280 14.44 0.82 18.23
CA ALA A 280 15.56 1.40 18.97
C ALA A 280 16.53 2.20 18.09
N ALA A 281 16.52 1.95 16.78
CA ALA A 281 17.35 2.67 15.80
C ALA A 281 16.70 3.97 15.31
N ASP A 282 15.39 4.12 15.49
CA ASP A 282 14.62 5.29 15.08
C ASP A 282 14.35 6.18 16.30
N GLU A 283 14.83 7.43 16.26
CA GLU A 283 14.68 8.39 17.36
C GLU A 283 13.22 8.66 17.71
N GLU A 284 12.33 8.74 16.72
CA GLU A 284 10.91 9.05 16.93
C GLU A 284 10.17 7.86 17.55
N LEU A 285 10.50 6.64 17.13
CA LEU A 285 9.92 5.42 17.72
C LEU A 285 10.51 5.14 19.10
N ARG A 286 11.79 5.46 19.30
CA ARG A 286 12.43 5.35 20.61
C ARG A 286 11.79 6.29 21.62
N ASP A 287 11.55 7.55 21.27
CA ASP A 287 10.83 8.53 22.13
C ASP A 287 9.36 8.13 22.38
N LEU A 288 8.72 7.49 21.39
CA LEU A 288 7.34 7.02 21.54
C LEU A 288 7.21 5.79 22.46
N VAL A 289 8.21 4.90 22.44
CA VAL A 289 8.24 3.63 23.21
C VAL A 289 8.89 3.81 24.58
N MET A 290 9.99 4.55 24.65
CA MET A 290 10.63 4.96 25.89
C MET A 290 9.88 6.20 26.35
N ASP A 291 8.86 5.99 27.18
CA ASP A 291 8.28 7.06 27.97
C ASP A 291 9.39 7.66 28.84
N ASP A 292 10.03 8.74 28.38
CA ASP A 292 10.71 9.67 29.28
C ASP A 292 9.61 10.36 30.09
N GLU A 293 9.07 9.66 31.09
CA GLU A 293 8.16 10.23 32.07
C GLU A 293 8.94 11.28 32.87
N GLU A 294 8.96 12.52 32.37
CA GLU A 294 9.05 13.70 33.22
C GLU A 294 7.62 14.01 33.74
N ASP A 295 7.06 13.07 34.51
CA ASP A 295 5.87 13.30 35.33
C ASP A 295 6.36 13.85 36.69
N GLY A 296 6.23 15.17 36.85
CA GLY A 296 6.11 15.86 38.15
C GLY A 296 4.66 15.92 38.61
#